data_AF-A0AAD7AT64-F1
#
_entry.id   AF-A0AAD7AT64-F1
#
_cell.length_a   1.000
_cell.length_b   1.000
_cell.length_c   1.000
_cell.angle_alpha   90.00
_cell.angle_beta   90.00
_cell.angle_gamma   90.00
#
_symmetry.space_group_name_H-M   'P 1'
#
loop_
_entity.id
_entity.type
_entity.pdbx_description
1 polymer ?
#
loop_
_entity_poly.entity_id
_entity_poly.type
_entity_poly.pdbx_seq_one_letter_code
_entity_poly.pdbx_strand_id
1 'polypeptide(L)'
;PVLDGPKMFQIWNIHIVGKLCRERVADTLKGKPTAAQVPLPGDATGTHLDAWEVRDGKAHGIIIDHISDCLALKCAYLDTVEQLYNELIRLITSASMPFMSSRAS
;
A
#
# COMPACT_ATOMS: atom_id res chain seq x y z
N PRO A 1 -12.56 -8.89 0.66
CA PRO A 1 -12.65 -8.70 2.12
C PRO A 1 -12.32 -7.25 2.45
N VAL A 2 -12.97 -6.65 3.43
CA VAL A 2 -12.64 -5.29 3.92
C VAL A 2 -11.74 -5.42 5.13
N LEU A 3 -10.64 -4.65 5.15
CA LEU A 3 -9.73 -4.61 6.28
C LEU A 3 -10.27 -3.68 7.35
N ASP A 4 -10.58 -4.24 8.51
CA ASP A 4 -11.03 -3.46 9.68
C ASP A 4 -10.13 -3.68 10.91
N GLY A 5 -9.37 -4.79 10.93
CA GLY A 5 -8.50 -5.10 12.05
C GLY A 5 -7.58 -6.29 11.81
N PRO A 6 -6.72 -6.62 12.80
CA PRO A 6 -5.61 -7.55 12.64
C PRO A 6 -6.01 -8.99 12.30
N LYS A 7 -7.18 -9.45 12.77
CA LYS A 7 -7.67 -10.82 12.51
C LYS A 7 -7.90 -11.10 11.02
N MET A 8 -8.29 -10.07 10.25
CA MET A 8 -8.59 -10.21 8.82
C MET A 8 -7.41 -9.84 7.94
N PHE A 9 -6.29 -9.40 8.52
CA PHE A 9 -5.15 -8.89 7.77
C PHE A 9 -4.54 -9.92 6.83
N GLN A 10 -4.33 -11.17 7.29
CA GLN A 10 -3.71 -12.20 6.44
C GLN A 10 -4.56 -12.53 5.21
N ILE A 11 -5.87 -12.72 5.39
CA ILE A 11 -6.81 -13.02 4.30
C ILE A 11 -6.93 -11.82 3.36
N TRP A 12 -7.06 -10.62 3.92
CA TRP A 12 -7.11 -9.38 3.16
C TRP A 12 -5.84 -9.19 2.32
N ASN A 13 -4.67 -9.40 2.92
CA ASN A 13 -3.38 -9.20 2.27
C ASN A 13 -3.22 -10.11 1.04
N ILE A 14 -3.51 -11.40 1.18
CA ILE A 14 -3.47 -12.35 0.05
C ILE A 14 -4.41 -11.90 -1.07
N HIS A 15 -5.62 -11.45 -0.72
CA HIS A 15 -6.61 -10.99 -1.71
C HIS A 15 -6.16 -9.72 -2.44
N ILE A 16 -5.58 -8.76 -1.72
CA ILE A 16 -5.12 -7.50 -2.29
C ILE A 16 -3.90 -7.70 -3.16
N VAL A 17 -2.88 -8.41 -2.68
CA VAL A 17 -1.70 -8.74 -3.49
C VAL A 17 -2.13 -9.50 -4.76
N GLY A 18 -3.08 -10.44 -4.65
CA GLY A 18 -3.65 -11.13 -5.81
C GLY A 18 -4.33 -10.20 -6.82
N LYS A 19 -5.11 -9.21 -6.35
CA LYS A 19 -5.74 -8.20 -7.21
C LYS A 19 -4.70 -7.29 -7.89
N LEU A 20 -3.73 -6.80 -7.14
CA LEU A 20 -2.67 -5.93 -7.67
C LEU A 20 -1.83 -6.65 -8.74
N CYS A 21 -1.53 -7.94 -8.53
CA CYS A 21 -0.85 -8.77 -9.53
C CYS A 21 -1.68 -8.91 -10.80
N ARG A 22 -2.99 -9.18 -10.69
CA ARG A 22 -3.90 -9.30 -11.84
C ARG A 22 -3.97 -7.99 -12.64
N GLU A 23 -3.97 -6.87 -11.95
CA GLU A 23 -3.99 -5.54 -12.56
C GLU A 23 -2.60 -5.04 -13.03
N ARG A 24 -1.54 -5.86 -12.86
CA ARG A 24 -0.14 -5.56 -13.21
C ARG A 24 0.41 -4.28 -12.54
N VAL A 25 -0.04 -4.04 -11.30
CA VAL A 25 0.37 -2.91 -10.47
C VAL A 25 1.00 -3.34 -9.15
N ALA A 26 1.32 -4.63 -8.96
CA ALA A 26 1.92 -5.10 -7.71
C ALA A 26 3.35 -4.56 -7.47
N ASP A 27 4.02 -4.08 -8.52
CA ASP A 27 5.37 -3.51 -8.43
C ASP A 27 5.40 -2.14 -7.74
N THR A 28 4.29 -1.39 -7.75
CA THR A 28 4.20 -0.07 -7.11
C THR A 28 4.24 -0.16 -5.59
N LEU A 29 3.92 -1.32 -5.01
CA LEU A 29 4.12 -1.59 -3.57
C LEU A 29 5.59 -1.49 -3.14
N LYS A 30 6.55 -1.60 -4.07
CA LYS A 30 7.99 -1.48 -3.81
C LYS A 30 8.51 -0.05 -4.01
N GLY A 31 7.62 0.89 -4.31
CA GLY A 31 7.96 2.29 -4.54
C GLY A 31 8.23 2.66 -5.98
N LYS A 32 8.60 3.92 -6.17
CA LYS A 32 8.94 4.49 -7.48
C LYS A 32 10.26 3.90 -7.97
N PRO A 33 10.31 3.27 -9.16
CA PRO A 33 11.55 2.76 -9.70
C PRO A 33 12.57 3.89 -9.81
N THR A 34 13.73 3.71 -9.21
CA THR A 34 14.82 4.67 -9.31
C THR A 34 15.38 4.61 -10.73
N ALA A 35 15.85 5.73 -11.28
CA ALA A 35 16.36 5.85 -12.65
C ALA A 35 17.39 4.76 -13.06
N ALA A 36 18.06 4.13 -12.10
CA ALA A 36 18.97 2.99 -12.31
C ALA A 36 18.29 1.68 -12.78
N GLN A 37 16.97 1.53 -12.62
CA GLN A 37 16.20 0.37 -13.07
C GLN A 37 15.56 0.60 -14.45
N VAL A 38 15.71 1.79 -15.02
CA VAL A 38 15.17 2.14 -16.33
C VAL A 38 16.22 1.75 -17.39
N PRO A 39 15.90 0.90 -18.38
CA PRO A 39 16.79 0.66 -19.50
C PRO A 39 17.12 1.99 -20.22
N LEU A 40 18.41 2.26 -20.41
CA LEU A 40 19.01 3.41 -21.10
C LEU A 40 18.61 3.49 -22.60
N PRO A 41 18.77 4.65 -23.27
CA PRO A 41 17.67 5.55 -23.58
C PRO A 41 17.29 5.57 -25.08
N GLY A 42 15.99 5.66 -25.30
CA GLY A 42 15.35 6.07 -26.55
C GLY A 42 13.99 6.66 -26.22
N ASP A 43 13.97 7.95 -25.84
CA ASP A 43 12.79 8.82 -25.90
C ASP A 43 11.51 8.49 -25.08
N ALA A 44 11.63 7.93 -23.87
CA ALA A 44 10.44 7.59 -23.06
C ALA A 44 10.50 7.94 -21.55
N THR A 45 11.38 8.86 -21.13
CA THR A 45 11.56 9.19 -19.71
C THR A 45 10.32 9.83 -19.08
N GLY A 46 9.56 10.64 -19.84
CA GLY A 46 8.25 11.18 -19.39
C GLY A 46 7.18 10.10 -19.35
N THR A 47 7.06 9.31 -20.42
CA THR A 47 6.05 8.25 -20.58
C THR A 47 6.15 7.16 -19.52
N HIS A 48 7.36 6.83 -19.07
CA HIS A 48 7.57 5.80 -18.04
C HIS A 48 7.26 6.29 -16.63
N LEU A 49 7.54 7.56 -16.33
CA LEU A 49 7.15 8.18 -15.06
C LEU A 49 5.62 8.28 -14.97
N ASP A 50 4.99 8.77 -16.04
CA ASP A 50 3.52 8.88 -16.16
C ASP A 50 2.86 7.50 -16.05
N ALA A 51 3.43 6.48 -16.70
CA ALA A 51 2.94 5.10 -16.60
C ALA A 51 3.13 4.49 -15.20
N TRP A 52 4.11 4.93 -14.42
CA TRP A 52 4.23 4.51 -13.02
C TRP A 52 3.19 5.21 -12.15
N GLU A 53 3.02 6.53 -12.28
CA GLU A 53 2.06 7.32 -11.49
C GLU A 53 0.62 6.86 -11.73
N VAL A 54 0.25 6.51 -12.96
CA VAL A 54 -1.06 5.91 -13.27
C VAL A 54 -1.24 4.56 -12.58
N ARG A 55 -0.19 3.71 -12.55
CA ARG A 55 -0.25 2.41 -11.90
C ARG A 55 -0.30 2.55 -10.37
N ASP A 56 0.42 3.51 -9.81
CA ASP A 56 0.43 3.82 -8.39
C ASP A 56 -0.96 4.29 -7.94
N GLY A 57 -1.56 5.25 -8.64
CA GLY A 57 -2.92 5.72 -8.36
C GLY A 57 -3.97 4.61 -8.49
N LYS A 58 -3.83 3.72 -9.48
CA LYS A 58 -4.71 2.55 -9.61
C LYS A 58 -4.55 1.57 -8.44
N ALA A 59 -3.32 1.28 -8.03
CA ALA A 59 -3.05 0.43 -6.87
C ALA A 59 -3.59 1.06 -5.59
N HIS A 60 -3.41 2.37 -5.42
CA HIS A 60 -3.93 3.15 -4.31
C HIS A 60 -5.46 3.01 -4.21
N GLY A 61 -6.18 3.23 -5.30
CA GLY A 61 -7.64 3.06 -5.34
C GLY A 61 -8.09 1.64 -4.96
N ILE A 62 -7.42 0.61 -5.48
CA ILE A 62 -7.75 -0.79 -5.15
C ILE A 62 -7.61 -1.06 -3.64
N ILE A 63 -6.55 -0.53 -3.00
CA ILE A 63 -6.34 -0.70 -1.56
C ILE A 63 -7.41 0.06 -0.77
N ILE A 64 -7.65 1.33 -1.10
CA ILE A 64 -8.65 2.18 -0.42
C ILE A 64 -10.05 1.54 -0.49
N ASP A 65 -10.45 0.99 -1.63
CA ASP A 65 -11.74 0.30 -1.81
C ASP A 65 -11.92 -0.94 -0.92
N HIS A 66 -10.83 -1.44 -0.33
CA HIS A 66 -10.82 -2.68 0.45
C HIS A 66 -10.39 -2.48 1.90
N ILE A 67 -10.32 -1.25 2.39
CA ILE A 67 -10.12 -0.96 3.81
C ILE A 67 -11.34 -0.23 4.38
N SER A 68 -11.51 -0.24 5.70
CA SER A 68 -12.59 0.51 6.34
C SER A 68 -12.33 2.02 6.30
N ASP A 69 -13.40 2.82 6.31
CA ASP A 69 -13.32 4.29 6.28
C ASP A 69 -12.43 4.85 7.41
N CYS A 70 -12.45 4.21 8.58
CA CYS A 70 -11.59 4.56 9.71
C CYS A 70 -10.09 4.42 9.40
N LEU A 71 -9.70 3.38 8.64
CA LEU A 71 -8.31 3.20 8.20
C LEU A 71 -8.00 4.13 7.03
N ALA A 72 -8.93 4.31 6.09
CA ALA A 72 -8.76 5.23 4.97
C ALA A 72 -8.50 6.67 5.45
N LEU A 73 -9.24 7.16 6.44
CA LEU A 73 -9.02 8.47 7.04
C LEU A 73 -7.63 8.63 7.67
N LYS A 74 -7.10 7.57 8.30
CA LYS A 74 -5.75 7.59 8.89
C LYS A 74 -4.63 7.60 7.86
N CYS A 75 -4.92 7.17 6.64
CA CYS A 75 -3.95 7.10 5.56
C CYS A 75 -4.20 8.14 4.45
N ALA A 76 -5.18 9.03 4.61
CA ALA A 76 -5.63 9.95 3.57
C ALA A 76 -4.56 10.97 3.12
N TYR A 77 -3.50 11.16 3.91
CA TYR A 77 -2.39 12.07 3.59
C TYR A 77 -1.24 11.38 2.84
N LEU A 78 -1.34 10.09 2.56
CA LEU A 78 -0.29 9.33 1.90
C LEU A 78 -0.49 9.34 0.40
N ASP A 79 0.54 9.83 -0.32
CA ASP A 79 0.44 10.06 -1.76
C ASP A 79 0.85 8.83 -2.58
N THR A 80 1.57 7.87 -1.98
CA THR A 80 2.03 6.66 -2.69
C THR A 80 1.45 5.39 -2.11
N VAL A 81 1.23 4.38 -2.97
CA VAL A 81 0.68 3.10 -2.52
C VAL A 81 1.63 2.33 -1.61
N GLU A 82 2.95 2.50 -1.79
CA GLU A 82 3.97 1.93 -0.91
C GLU A 82 3.79 2.45 0.53
N GLN A 83 3.68 3.78 0.68
CA GLN A 83 3.50 4.39 1.98
C GLN A 83 2.18 3.96 2.61
N LEU A 84 1.09 3.98 1.84
CA LEU A 84 -0.23 3.51 2.28
C LEU A 84 -0.15 2.07 2.83
N TYR A 85 0.44 1.17 2.06
CA TYR A 85 0.51 -0.24 2.41
C TYR A 85 1.38 -0.48 3.66
N ASN A 86 2.52 0.19 3.75
CA ASN A 86 3.40 0.11 4.93
C ASN A 86 2.75 0.68 6.19
N GLU A 87 2.02 1.80 6.05
CA GLU A 87 1.31 2.42 7.17
C GLU A 87 0.15 1.55 7.65
N LEU A 88 -0.60 0.91 6.74
CA LEU A 88 -1.64 -0.05 7.11
C LEU A 88 -1.06 -1.21 7.93
N ILE A 89 0.10 -1.77 7.51
CA ILE A 89 0.80 -2.81 8.28
C ILE A 89 1.17 -2.28 9.67
N ARG A 90 1.71 -1.06 9.75
CA ARG A 90 2.10 -0.43 11.02
C ARG A 90 0.91 -0.25 11.95
N LEU A 91 -0.20 0.30 11.46
CA LEU A 91 -1.43 0.53 12.22
C LEU A 91 -1.99 -0.79 12.76
N ILE A 92 -2.05 -1.82 11.91
CA ILE A 92 -2.61 -3.12 12.28
C ILE A 92 -1.73 -3.85 13.29
N THR A 93 -0.41 -3.79 13.11
CA THR A 93 0.55 -4.38 14.04
C THR A 93 0.52 -3.65 15.38
N SER A 94 0.42 -2.32 15.37
CA SER A 94 0.30 -1.52 16.59
C SER A 94 -1.00 -1.78 17.35
N ALA A 95 -2.11 -2.00 16.64
CA ALA A 95 -3.39 -2.38 17.23
C ALA A 95 -3.41 -3.83 17.75
N SER A 96 -2.53 -4.68 17.22
CA SER A 96 -2.38 -6.07 17.67
C SER A 96 -1.50 -6.22 18.91
N MET A 97 -0.71 -5.21 19.28
CA MET A 97 0.03 -5.24 20.53
C MET A 97 -0.91 -4.87 21.68
N PRO A 98 -1.12 -5.74 22.69
CA PRO A 98 -1.83 -5.32 23.88
C PRO A 98 -1.02 -4.21 24.53
N PHE A 99 -1.67 -3.08 24.78
CA PHE A 99 -1.18 -2.02 25.65
C PHE A 99 -0.61 -2.66 26.92
N MET A 100 0.71 -2.84 26.98
CA MET A 100 1.40 -3.24 28.21
C MET A 100 1.32 -2.02 29.11
N SER A 101 0.19 -1.92 29.82
CA SER A 101 -0.04 -0.95 30.86
C SER A 101 1.12 -1.08 31.84
N SER A 102 1.89 0.00 31.93
CA SER A 102 2.75 0.32 33.05
C SER A 102 2.05 -0.10 34.35
N ARG A 103 2.59 -1.12 35.02
CA ARG A 103 2.34 -1.32 36.45
C ARG A 103 3.58 -0.83 37.15
N ALA A 104 3.55 0.47 37.48
CA ALA A 104 4.39 1.02 38.52
C ALA A 104 4.21 0.17 39.79
N SER A 105 5.31 -0.31 40.34
CA SER A 105 5.48 -0.70 41.74
C SER A 105 6.96 -0.60 42.08
#